data_AF-A0A9N9C6B6-F1
#
_entry.id   AF-A0A9N9C6B6-F1
#
_cell.length_a   1.000
_cell.length_b   1.000
_cell.length_c   1.000
_cell.angle_alpha   90.00
_cell.angle_beta   90.00
_cell.angle_gamma   90.00
#
_symmetry.space_group_name_H-M   'P 1'
#
loop_
_entity.id
_entity.type
_entity.pdbx_description
1 polymer ?
#
loop_
_entity_poly.entity_id
_entity_poly.type
_entity_poly.pdbx_seq_one_letter_code
_entity_poly.pdbx_strand_id
1 'polypeptide(L)'
;MPKPSYIQAEELRDIIKDKTKIPGKDYLVVDVRDDDYQGGNIPNCINRPSDNFENSLDALISEYSQGIGIIPNRAKPGAYY
;
A
#
# COMPACT_ATOMS: atom_id res chain seq x y z
N MET A 1 -5.96 0.37 -18.38
CA MET A 1 -5.67 0.28 -16.93
C MET A 1 -6.96 0.60 -16.19
N PRO A 2 -7.34 -0.18 -15.15
CA PRO A 2 -8.47 0.20 -14.31
C PRO A 2 -8.19 1.57 -13.70
N LYS A 3 -9.19 2.45 -13.71
CA LYS A 3 -9.07 3.78 -13.13
C LYS A 3 -9.15 3.64 -11.60
N PRO A 4 -8.29 4.32 -10.82
CA PRO A 4 -8.44 4.32 -9.37
C PRO A 4 -9.82 4.85 -9.00
N SER A 5 -10.49 4.16 -8.07
CA SER A 5 -11.71 4.62 -7.44
C SER A 5 -11.37 5.44 -6.20
N TYR A 6 -12.13 6.51 -5.96
CA TYR A 6 -12.01 7.30 -4.74
C TYR A 6 -12.80 6.66 -3.59
N ILE A 7 -12.33 6.86 -2.36
CA ILE A 7 -13.02 6.47 -1.13
C ILE A 7 -13.28 7.73 -0.29
N GLN A 8 -14.41 7.79 0.40
CA GLN A 8 -14.73 8.88 1.32
C GLN A 8 -14.06 8.69 2.68
N ALA A 9 -13.91 9.78 3.44
CA ALA A 9 -13.26 9.75 4.75
C ALA A 9 -13.99 8.84 5.75
N GLU A 10 -15.32 8.80 5.71
CA GLU A 10 -16.17 7.97 6.57
C GLU A 10 -15.97 6.49 6.28
N GLU A 11 -15.88 6.13 5.00
CA GLU A 11 -15.66 4.75 4.57
C GLU A 11 -14.27 4.26 5.00
N LEU A 12 -13.24 5.11 4.83
CA LEU A 12 -11.89 4.81 5.30
C LEU A 12 -11.84 4.65 6.83
N ARG A 13 -12.51 5.55 7.57
CA ARG A 13 -12.64 5.46 9.03
C ARG A 13 -13.25 4.13 9.46
N ASP A 14 -14.29 3.68 8.77
CA ASP A 14 -15.00 2.46 9.11
C ASP A 14 -14.13 1.22 8.85
N ILE A 15 -13.33 1.22 7.77
CA ILE A 15 -12.30 0.19 7.52
C ILE A 15 -11.25 0.17 8.64
N ILE A 16 -10.74 1.34 9.03
CA ILE A 16 -9.68 1.45 10.06
C ILE A 16 -10.18 0.98 11.43
N LYS A 17 -11.44 1.25 11.76
CA LYS A 17 -12.04 0.87 13.05
C LYS A 17 -12.56 -0.57 13.10
N ASP A 18 -12.66 -1.24 11.96
CA ASP A 18 -13.08 -2.63 11.88
C ASP A 18 -12.01 -3.56 12.47
N LYS A 19 -12.32 -4.12 13.63
CA LYS A 19 -11.42 -5.03 14.37
C LYS A 19 -11.17 -6.36 13.65
N THR A 20 -11.94 -6.69 12.63
CA THR A 20 -11.75 -7.90 11.82
C THR A 20 -10.71 -7.71 10.72
N LYS A 21 -10.30 -6.47 10.44
CA LYS A 21 -9.31 -6.14 9.42
C LYS A 21 -7.95 -5.83 10.04
N ILE A 22 -6.91 -6.40 9.45
CA ILE A 22 -5.53 -6.27 9.88
C ILE A 22 -4.81 -5.29 8.94
N PRO A 23 -4.32 -4.13 9.43
CA PRO A 23 -3.51 -3.22 8.64
C PRO A 23 -2.25 -3.92 8.08
N GLY A 24 -1.88 -3.61 6.84
CA GLY A 24 -0.76 -4.24 6.15
C GLY A 24 -1.06 -5.65 5.60
N LYS A 25 -2.27 -6.17 5.83
CA LYS A 25 -2.72 -7.45 5.27
C LYS A 25 -4.03 -7.31 4.53
N ASP A 26 -5.07 -6.83 5.20
CA ASP A 26 -6.42 -6.68 4.64
C ASP A 26 -6.62 -5.30 4.00
N TYR A 27 -5.85 -4.30 4.45
CA TYR A 27 -5.79 -2.98 3.84
C TYR A 27 -4.44 -2.31 4.08
N LEU A 28 -4.08 -1.38 3.20
CA LEU A 28 -2.89 -0.55 3.33
C LEU A 28 -3.26 0.91 3.06
N VAL A 29 -2.90 1.80 3.98
CA VAL A 29 -3.01 3.25 3.78
C VAL A 29 -1.62 3.79 3.52
N VAL A 30 -1.42 4.38 2.34
CA VAL A 30 -0.15 4.97 1.93
C VAL A 30 -0.31 6.49 1.96
N ASP A 31 0.42 7.14 2.85
CA ASP A 31 0.52 8.59 2.91
C ASP A 31 1.66 9.04 1.99
N VAL A 32 1.31 9.79 0.95
CA VAL A 32 2.24 10.24 -0.10
C VAL A 32 2.59 11.72 0.02
N ARG A 33 2.23 12.36 1.13
CA ARG A 33 2.56 13.78 1.37
C ARG A 33 4.06 13.93 1.60
N ASP A 34 4.65 14.95 0.97
CA ASP A 34 6.09 15.17 1.03
C ASP A 34 6.51 15.89 2.33
N ASP A 35 5.91 17.03 2.65
CA ASP A 35 6.42 17.92 3.70
C ASP A 35 5.62 17.91 5.03
N ASP A 36 4.41 17.33 5.04
CA ASP A 36 3.43 17.52 6.14
C ASP A 36 2.96 16.21 6.80
N TYR A 37 3.86 15.24 6.94
CA TYR A 37 3.59 13.98 7.66
C TYR A 37 3.59 14.17 9.19
N GLN A 38 4.36 15.14 9.70
CA GLN A 38 4.43 15.47 11.12
C GLN A 38 3.32 16.46 11.50
N GLY A 39 2.46 16.09 12.45
CA GLY A 39 1.34 16.93 12.91
C GLY A 39 0.01 16.18 12.98
N GLY A 40 -0.06 15.04 12.31
CA GLY A 40 -1.21 14.15 12.31
C GLY A 40 -1.24 13.34 11.02
N ASN A 41 -1.31 12.02 11.17
CA ASN A 41 -1.42 11.09 10.06
C ASN A 41 -2.56 10.11 10.33
N ILE A 42 -2.99 9.44 9.27
CA ILE A 42 -4.05 8.44 9.38
C ILE A 42 -3.49 7.25 10.19
N PRO A 43 -4.20 6.74 11.20
CA PRO A 43 -3.71 5.62 12.00
C PRO A 43 -3.32 4.43 11.11
N ASN A 44 -2.18 3.81 11.45
CA ASN A 44 -1.61 2.66 10.74
C ASN A 44 -1.20 2.92 9.28
N CYS A 45 -1.10 4.18 8.84
CA CYS A 45 -0.55 4.49 7.53
C CYS A 45 0.97 4.29 7.48
N ILE A 46 1.49 4.07 6.28
CA ILE A 46 2.91 4.15 5.99
C ILE A 46 3.22 5.45 5.25
N ASN A 47 4.37 6.06 5.53
CA ASN A 47 4.85 7.21 4.78
C ASN A 47 5.65 6.75 3.55
N ARG A 48 5.24 7.21 2.37
CA ARG A 48 5.95 7.05 1.10
C ARG A 48 5.78 8.34 0.27
N PRO A 49 6.59 9.38 0.53
CA PRO A 49 6.52 10.67 -0.15
C PRO A 49 6.48 10.54 -1.67
N SER A 50 5.68 11.39 -2.31
CA SER A 50 5.44 11.37 -3.75
C SER A 50 6.71 11.58 -4.56
N ASP A 51 7.63 12.42 -4.07
CA ASP A 51 8.91 12.74 -4.72
C ASP A 51 9.78 11.52 -5.04
N ASN A 52 9.62 10.43 -4.28
CA ASN A 52 10.36 9.18 -4.49
C ASN A 52 9.44 7.95 -4.59
N PHE A 53 8.14 8.17 -4.80
CA PHE A 53 7.15 7.11 -4.72
C PHE A 53 7.37 6.05 -5.81
N GLU A 54 7.58 6.47 -7.06
CA GLU A 54 7.78 5.56 -8.19
C GLU A 54 8.97 4.60 -7.98
N ASN A 55 10.08 5.11 -7.44
CA ASN A 55 11.28 4.30 -7.15
C ASN A 55 11.05 3.31 -6.00
N SER A 56 10.15 3.65 -5.06
CA SER A 56 9.83 2.81 -3.90
C SER A 56 8.71 1.80 -4.18
N LEU A 57 8.03 1.91 -5.32
CA LEU A 57 6.82 1.16 -5.63
C LEU A 57 7.07 -0.35 -5.69
N ASP A 58 8.17 -0.78 -6.32
CA ASP A 58 8.51 -2.20 -6.42
C ASP A 58 8.79 -2.82 -5.04
N ALA A 59 9.47 -2.08 -4.17
CA ALA A 59 9.72 -2.50 -2.80
C ALA A 59 8.41 -2.58 -2.01
N LEU A 60 7.53 -1.58 -2.18
CA LEU A 60 6.22 -1.55 -1.53
C LEU A 60 5.33 -2.71 -1.95
N ILE A 61 5.31 -3.02 -3.25
CA ILE A 61 4.58 -4.18 -3.77
C ILE A 61 5.18 -5.44 -3.17
N SER A 62 6.50 -5.61 -3.18
CA SER A 62 7.16 -6.80 -2.61
C SER A 62 6.82 -7.00 -1.12
N GLU A 63 6.79 -5.91 -0.35
CA GLU A 63 6.54 -5.91 1.10
C GLU A 63 5.09 -6.32 1.44
N TYR A 64 4.10 -5.80 0.70
CA TYR A 64 2.68 -5.99 1.03
C TYR A 64 1.93 -6.97 0.12
N SER A 65 2.58 -7.51 -0.91
CA SER A 65 2.02 -8.54 -1.80
C SER A 65 2.03 -9.95 -1.20
N GLN A 66 2.71 -10.17 -0.07
CA GLN A 66 2.90 -11.51 0.50
C GLN A 66 1.63 -12.16 1.10
N GLY A 67 0.45 -11.56 0.91
CA GLY A 67 -0.86 -12.15 1.26
C GLY A 67 -1.94 -12.01 0.18
N ILE A 68 -1.65 -11.32 -0.93
CA ILE A 68 -2.51 -11.23 -2.10
C ILE A 68 -1.67 -11.78 -3.23
N GLY A 69 -1.99 -12.98 -3.73
CA GLY A 69 -1.23 -13.61 -4.81
C GLY A 69 -1.08 -12.67 -6.01
N ILE A 70 0.04 -11.94 -6.06
CA ILE A 70 0.48 -11.27 -7.27
C ILE A 70 1.13 -12.38 -8.08
N ILE A 71 0.45 -12.80 -9.14
CA ILE A 71 1.04 -13.60 -10.20
C ILE A 71 1.72 -12.59 -11.13
N PRO A 72 3.05 -12.36 -11.05
CA PRO A 72 3.72 -11.49 -11.99
C PRO A 72 3.66 -12.10 -13.39
N ASN A 73 3.13 -11.35 -14.34
CA ASN A 73 3.17 -11.70 -15.75
C ASN A 73 4.64 -11.59 -16.23
N ARG A 74 5.25 -12.77 -16.40
CA ARG A 74 6.48 -13.10 -17.17
C ARG A 74 7.77 -13.38 -16.36
N ALA A 75 7.93 -14.68 -16.11
CA ALA A 75 9.15 -15.52 -16.02
C ALA A 75 10.55 -14.89 -15.94
N LYS A 76 11.37 -15.38 -15.00
CA LYS A 76 12.78 -15.67 -15.28
C LYS A 76 12.97 -17.18 -15.46
N PRO A 77 13.41 -17.66 -16.63
CA PRO A 77 13.90 -19.02 -16.79
C PRO A 77 15.31 -19.13 -16.20
N GLY A 78 15.54 -20.16 -15.38
CA GLY A 78 16.87 -20.64 -15.03
C GLY A 78 17.53 -19.99 -13.81
N ALA A 79 17.43 -20.68 -12.67
CA ALA A 79 18.49 -20.77 -11.67
C ALA A 79 18.27 -22.06 -10.87
N TYR A 80 18.86 -23.15 -11.36
CA TYR A 80 19.23 -24.28 -10.53
C TYR A 80 20.39 -23.82 -9.64
N TYR A 81 20.30 -24.03 -8.33
CA TYR A 81 21.19 -24.82 -7.47
C TYR A 81 20.59 -24.91 -6.08
#